data_AF-A0A519RTY3-F1
#
_entry.id   AF-A0A519RTY3-F1
#
_cell.length_a   1.000
_cell.length_b   1.000
_cell.length_c   1.000
_cell.angle_alpha   90.00
_cell.angle_beta   90.00
_cell.angle_gamma   90.00
#
_symmetry.space_group_name_H-M   'P 1'
#
loop_
_entity.id
_entity.type
_entity.pdbx_description
1 polymer ?
#
loop_
_entity_poly.entity_id
_entity_poly.type
_entity_poly.pdbx_seq_one_letter_code
_entity_poly.pdbx_strand_id
1 'polypeptide(L)'
;MCIVYNSIGSLREIKSHLNRNGINDFHSVKELLNFQKSYSVTRQHILSNHSNLIEQEKSTLREEIANLNDHIRVKRSECEQLLQLELNELEQQLEKFPSTQPNIFKKFTSYLAKRRIRKKIKENKRYFDFRIDQAGQEFTELLAKCTNRYQYIISHFEKAVDQSSLSQLQDLDRKKRVIEEVNSSIYGAIGEQKVVRELQNLSDDYILINDFTCSFQPPIYYRQGNEHIKTIQIDHLLISPAGVFLIETKNWSEKSLNSVNLRSPIEQIKRASFALFKILSAGGLSSTLVLNEHHWG
;
A
#
# COMPACT_ATOMS: atom_id res chain seq x y z
N MET A 1 -9.84 -19.74 -35.49
CA MET A 1 -8.69 -19.33 -34.66
C MET A 1 -8.40 -20.50 -33.72
N CYS A 2 -7.14 -20.88 -33.59
CA CYS A 2 -6.70 -22.01 -32.76
C CYS A 2 -7.38 -22.01 -31.38
N ILE A 3 -7.88 -23.17 -30.97
CA ILE A 3 -8.58 -23.32 -29.69
C ILE A 3 -7.52 -23.47 -28.60
N VAL A 4 -7.48 -22.52 -27.66
CA VAL A 4 -6.47 -22.51 -26.59
C VAL A 4 -7.08 -22.89 -25.25
N TYR A 5 -6.52 -23.92 -24.62
CA TYR A 5 -6.82 -24.36 -23.27
C TYR A 5 -5.69 -23.99 -22.30
N ASN A 6 -6.09 -23.62 -21.09
CA ASN A 6 -5.24 -23.24 -19.95
C ASN A 6 -4.37 -21.98 -20.13
N SER A 7 -3.95 -21.43 -18.99
CA SER A 7 -2.87 -20.44 -18.94
C SER A 7 -1.50 -21.11 -18.95
N ILE A 8 -0.50 -20.38 -19.39
CA ILE A 8 0.91 -20.79 -19.35
C ILE A 8 1.38 -21.07 -17.89
N GLY A 9 2.23 -22.08 -17.72
CA GLY A 9 2.62 -22.62 -16.42
C GLY A 9 3.41 -21.62 -15.57
N SER A 10 4.33 -20.87 -16.20
CA SER A 10 5.12 -19.85 -15.52
C SER A 10 4.23 -18.72 -14.95
N LEU A 11 3.14 -18.36 -15.64
CA LEU A 11 2.19 -17.36 -15.12
C LEU A 11 1.42 -17.87 -13.91
N ARG A 12 1.07 -19.16 -13.87
CA ARG A 12 0.42 -19.78 -12.71
C ARG A 12 1.34 -19.75 -11.49
N GLU A 13 2.62 -20.09 -11.68
CA GLU A 13 3.62 -20.04 -10.60
C GLU A 13 3.78 -18.61 -10.05
N ILE A 14 3.94 -17.63 -10.93
CA ILE A 14 4.06 -16.22 -10.55
C ILE A 14 2.83 -15.78 -9.74
N LYS A 15 1.61 -16.05 -10.24
CA LYS A 15 0.37 -15.71 -9.53
C LYS A 15 0.30 -16.36 -8.16
N SER A 16 0.67 -17.63 -8.04
CA SER A 16 0.69 -18.31 -6.76
C SER A 16 1.69 -17.67 -5.78
N HIS A 17 2.86 -17.23 -6.24
CA HIS A 17 3.85 -16.57 -5.38
C HIS A 17 3.39 -15.18 -4.93
N LEU A 18 2.83 -14.39 -5.84
CA LEU A 18 2.30 -13.06 -5.54
C LEU A 18 1.13 -13.13 -4.54
N ASN A 19 0.19 -14.06 -4.74
CA ASN A 19 -0.96 -14.24 -3.85
C ASN A 19 -0.51 -14.66 -2.43
N ARG A 20 0.49 -15.54 -2.30
CA ARG A 20 1.08 -15.93 -1.00
C ARG A 20 1.71 -14.74 -0.25
N ASN A 21 2.14 -13.72 -0.98
CA ASN A 21 2.70 -12.48 -0.44
C ASN A 21 1.67 -11.33 -0.36
N GLY A 22 0.38 -11.64 -0.54
CA GLY A 22 -0.71 -10.65 -0.46
C GLY A 22 -0.69 -9.61 -1.58
N ILE A 23 -0.17 -9.96 -2.76
CA ILE A 23 -0.13 -9.09 -3.94
C ILE A 23 -1.07 -9.68 -4.99
N ASN A 24 -2.22 -9.03 -5.20
CA ASN A 24 -3.24 -9.49 -6.16
C ASN A 24 -3.41 -8.54 -7.36
N ASP A 25 -2.56 -7.53 -7.47
CA ASP A 25 -2.72 -6.43 -8.45
C ASP A 25 -2.37 -6.86 -9.88
N PHE A 26 -1.67 -7.99 -10.06
CA PHE A 26 -1.08 -8.40 -11.34
C PHE A 26 -1.78 -9.63 -11.94
N HIS A 27 -2.40 -9.43 -13.09
CA HIS A 27 -3.17 -10.44 -13.80
C HIS A 27 -2.44 -10.98 -15.04
N SER A 28 -1.45 -10.24 -15.54
CA SER A 28 -0.69 -10.58 -16.74
C SER A 28 0.81 -10.30 -16.62
N VAL A 29 1.62 -11.01 -17.42
CA VAL A 29 3.07 -10.76 -17.55
C VAL A 29 3.35 -9.32 -18.02
N LYS A 30 2.47 -8.77 -18.86
CA LYS A 30 2.57 -7.39 -19.35
C LYS A 30 2.48 -6.38 -18.20
N GLU A 31 1.56 -6.58 -17.25
CA GLU A 31 1.42 -5.71 -16.08
C GLU A 31 2.66 -5.77 -15.19
N LEU A 32 3.23 -6.95 -14.96
CA LEU A 32 4.48 -7.10 -14.19
C LEU A 32 5.65 -6.37 -14.85
N LEU A 33 5.80 -6.51 -16.16
CA LEU A 33 6.83 -5.80 -16.92
C LEU A 33 6.61 -4.29 -16.92
N ASN A 34 5.36 -3.85 -17.03
CA ASN A 34 5.01 -2.44 -16.96
C ASN A 34 5.35 -1.88 -15.58
N PHE A 35 5.05 -2.60 -14.50
CA PHE A 35 5.42 -2.23 -13.14
C PHE A 35 6.94 -2.11 -12.96
N GLN A 36 7.70 -3.11 -13.41
CA GLN A 36 9.17 -3.06 -13.34
C GLN A 36 9.74 -1.85 -14.07
N LYS A 37 9.18 -1.51 -15.25
CA LYS A 37 9.60 -0.34 -16.03
C LYS A 37 9.16 0.98 -15.40
N SER A 38 7.95 1.03 -14.84
CA SER A 38 7.39 2.26 -14.26
C SER A 38 7.82 2.50 -12.83
N TYR A 39 8.45 1.53 -12.15
CA TYR A 39 8.81 1.61 -10.72
C TYR A 39 9.53 2.92 -10.35
N SER A 40 10.57 3.30 -11.09
CA SER A 40 11.34 4.52 -10.79
C SER A 40 10.49 5.77 -10.94
N VAL A 41 9.68 5.82 -11.99
CA VAL A 41 8.74 6.93 -12.28
C VAL A 41 7.66 7.00 -11.20
N THR A 42 7.04 5.88 -10.83
CA THR A 42 6.05 5.81 -9.76
C THR A 42 6.64 6.25 -8.43
N ARG A 43 7.85 5.82 -8.11
CA ARG A 43 8.56 6.22 -6.89
C ARG A 43 8.82 7.73 -6.86
N GLN A 44 9.29 8.31 -7.97
CA GLN A 44 9.49 9.75 -8.10
C GLN A 44 8.18 10.53 -8.01
N HIS A 45 7.10 10.01 -8.59
CA HIS A 45 5.78 10.62 -8.53
C HIS A 45 5.23 10.64 -7.10
N ILE A 46 5.38 9.55 -6.34
CA ILE A 46 5.02 9.51 -4.90
C ILE A 46 5.77 10.61 -4.16
N LEU A 47 7.10 10.67 -4.32
CA LEU A 47 7.91 11.70 -3.66
C LEU A 47 7.47 13.12 -4.06
N SER A 48 7.29 13.39 -5.35
CA SER A 48 6.85 14.70 -5.84
C SER A 48 5.47 15.08 -5.30
N ASN A 49 4.52 14.14 -5.22
CA ASN A 49 3.21 14.40 -4.65
C ASN A 49 3.30 14.73 -3.17
N HIS A 50 4.08 13.97 -2.40
CA HIS A 50 4.29 14.26 -0.99
C HIS A 50 5.05 15.58 -0.77
N SER A 51 6.01 15.94 -1.63
CA SER A 51 6.63 17.27 -1.61
C SER A 51 5.60 18.39 -1.79
N ASN A 52 4.67 18.24 -2.75
CA ASN A 52 3.61 19.21 -2.96
C ASN A 52 2.66 19.30 -1.76
N LEU A 53 2.31 18.16 -1.14
CA LEU A 53 1.49 18.12 0.08
C LEU A 53 2.17 18.82 1.26
N ILE A 54 3.48 18.62 1.43
CA ILE A 54 4.24 19.29 2.51
C ILE A 54 4.38 20.79 2.25
N GLU A 55 4.55 21.23 1.00
CA GLU A 55 4.52 22.67 0.68
C GLU A 55 3.13 23.29 0.93
N GLN A 56 2.05 22.57 0.60
CA GLN A 56 0.69 23.00 0.94
C GLN A 56 0.51 23.08 2.45
N GLU A 57 0.90 22.04 3.19
CA GLU A 57 0.87 22.02 4.66
C GLU A 57 1.60 23.23 5.25
N LYS A 58 2.80 23.54 4.74
CA LYS A 58 3.59 24.71 5.15
C LYS A 58 2.86 26.02 4.91
N SER A 59 2.19 26.18 3.76
CA SER A 59 1.40 27.37 3.46
C SER A 59 0.20 27.52 4.39
N THR A 60 -0.54 26.44 4.65
CA THR A 60 -1.67 26.40 5.58
C THR A 60 -1.23 26.70 7.00
N LEU A 61 -0.15 26.09 7.48
CA LEU A 61 0.40 26.36 8.82
C LEU A 61 0.80 27.82 9.00
N ARG A 62 1.33 28.47 7.96
CA ARG A 62 1.68 29.89 8.02
C ARG A 62 0.44 30.76 8.23
N GLU A 63 -0.64 30.47 7.51
CA GLU A 63 -1.92 31.19 7.65
C GLU A 63 -2.57 30.91 9.02
N GLU A 64 -2.57 29.65 9.47
CA GLU A 64 -3.07 29.28 10.80
C GLU A 64 -2.31 29.97 11.92
N ILE A 65 -0.98 30.05 11.84
CA ILE A 65 -0.15 30.76 12.83
C ILE A 65 -0.53 32.24 12.88
N ALA A 66 -0.73 32.90 11.73
CA ALA A 66 -1.16 34.29 11.70
C ALA A 66 -2.55 34.47 12.34
N ASN A 67 -3.50 33.61 11.96
CA ASN A 67 -4.87 33.64 12.49
C ASN A 67 -4.91 33.37 14.00
N LEU A 68 -4.14 32.41 14.52
CA LEU A 68 -4.07 32.09 15.95
C LEU A 68 -3.47 33.25 16.74
N ASN A 69 -2.42 33.90 16.23
CA ASN A 69 -1.84 35.08 16.87
C ASN A 69 -2.86 36.22 16.97
N ASP A 70 -3.62 36.47 15.90
CA ASP A 70 -4.68 37.48 15.90
C ASP A 70 -5.81 37.11 16.87
N HIS A 71 -6.24 35.84 16.92
CA HIS A 71 -7.26 35.37 17.85
C HIS A 71 -6.82 35.51 19.31
N ILE A 72 -5.57 35.15 19.65
CA ILE A 72 -5.01 35.34 20.99
C ILE A 72 -5.02 36.82 21.36
N ARG A 73 -4.60 37.70 20.43
CA ARG A 73 -4.61 39.16 20.65
C ARG A 73 -6.01 39.68 20.94
N VAL A 74 -6.98 39.31 20.11
CA VAL A 74 -8.39 39.72 20.27
C VAL A 74 -8.96 39.22 21.59
N LYS A 75 -8.78 37.93 21.92
CA LYS A 75 -9.32 37.34 23.15
C LYS A 75 -8.73 37.95 24.42
N ARG A 76 -7.42 38.24 24.41
CA ARG A 76 -6.77 38.95 25.53
C ARG A 76 -7.32 40.36 25.69
N SER A 77 -7.49 41.10 24.59
CA SER A 77 -8.04 42.46 24.62
C SER A 77 -9.50 42.50 25.07
N GLU A 78 -10.35 41.57 24.60
CA GLU A 78 -11.73 41.44 25.07
C GLU A 78 -11.79 41.16 26.58
N CYS A 79 -10.95 40.25 27.08
CA CYS A 79 -10.87 39.93 28.49
C CYS A 79 -10.42 41.14 29.32
N GLU A 80 -9.39 41.84 28.87
CA GLU A 80 -8.89 43.06 29.51
C GLU A 80 -9.98 44.14 29.61
N GLN A 81 -10.70 44.41 28.52
CA GLN A 81 -11.80 45.38 28.50
C GLN A 81 -12.91 45.00 29.48
N LEU A 82 -13.33 43.73 29.52
CA LEU A 82 -14.35 43.24 30.44
C LEU A 82 -13.91 43.39 31.91
N LEU A 83 -12.64 43.08 32.21
CA LEU A 83 -12.09 43.23 33.56
C LEU A 83 -11.99 44.69 33.99
N GLN A 84 -11.58 45.59 33.08
CA GLN A 84 -11.54 47.03 33.32
C GLN A 84 -12.94 47.59 33.58
N LEU A 85 -13.95 47.18 32.80
CA LEU A 85 -15.35 47.54 33.02
C LEU A 85 -15.84 47.05 34.39
N GLU A 86 -15.57 45.79 34.76
CA GLU A 86 -15.96 45.25 36.08
C GLU A 86 -15.29 46.03 37.22
N LEU A 87 -14.02 46.41 37.08
CA LEU A 87 -13.31 47.22 38.08
C LEU A 87 -13.91 48.62 38.20
N ASN A 88 -14.18 49.29 37.10
CA ASN A 88 -14.78 50.63 37.08
C ASN A 88 -16.17 50.63 37.71
N GLU A 89 -17.00 49.63 37.43
CA GLU A 89 -18.32 49.47 38.04
C GLU A 89 -18.22 49.26 39.55
N LEU A 90 -17.30 48.42 40.02
CA LEU A 90 -17.08 48.18 41.45
C LEU A 90 -16.57 49.44 42.17
N GLU A 91 -15.71 50.22 41.53
CA GLU A 91 -15.20 51.50 42.06
C GLU A 91 -16.34 52.54 42.14
N GLN A 92 -17.17 52.68 41.10
CA GLN A 92 -18.36 53.54 41.14
C GLN A 92 -19.38 53.10 42.19
N GLN A 93 -19.59 51.78 42.37
CA GLN A 93 -20.46 51.27 43.43
C GLN A 93 -19.92 51.67 44.81
N LEU A 94 -18.60 51.65 45.02
CA LEU A 94 -17.96 52.05 46.27
C LEU A 94 -18.16 53.55 46.57
N GLU A 95 -18.09 54.40 45.54
CA GLU A 95 -18.30 55.85 45.64
C GLU A 95 -19.75 56.23 45.97
N LYS A 96 -20.74 55.50 45.44
CA LYS A 96 -22.17 55.76 45.66
C LYS A 96 -22.65 55.54 47.11
N PHE A 97 -21.82 54.96 47.98
CA PHE A 97 -22.22 54.75 49.37
C PHE A 97 -22.15 56.04 50.21
N PRO A 98 -23.23 56.42 50.92
CA PRO A 98 -23.27 57.64 51.74
C PRO A 98 -22.15 57.68 52.80
N SER A 99 -21.60 58.88 53.05
CA SER A 99 -20.63 59.17 54.11
C SER A 99 -21.25 59.14 55.51
N THR A 100 -22.56 59.37 55.61
CA THR A 100 -23.29 59.45 56.90
C THR A 100 -24.58 58.64 56.84
N GLN A 101 -24.78 57.73 57.80
CA GLN A 101 -25.96 56.88 57.92
C GLN A 101 -26.63 57.13 59.27
N PRO A 102 -27.96 57.36 59.33
CA PRO A 102 -28.65 57.79 60.55
C PRO A 102 -28.86 56.66 61.57
N ASN A 103 -28.68 55.39 61.20
CA ASN A 103 -29.07 54.24 62.03
C ASN A 103 -27.91 53.22 62.19
N ILE A 104 -27.66 52.73 63.41
CA ILE A 104 -26.49 51.89 63.76
C ILE A 104 -26.48 50.58 62.96
N PHE A 105 -27.65 49.92 62.82
CA PHE A 105 -27.78 48.72 61.98
C PHE A 105 -27.51 48.99 60.50
N LYS A 106 -27.95 50.13 59.96
CA LYS A 106 -27.66 50.55 58.57
C LYS A 106 -26.17 50.89 58.37
N LYS A 107 -25.50 51.42 59.40
CA LYS A 107 -24.05 51.66 59.41
C LYS A 107 -23.26 50.34 59.39
N PHE A 108 -23.73 49.33 60.12
CA PHE A 108 -23.10 48.01 60.14
C PHE A 108 -23.28 47.25 58.80
N THR A 109 -24.50 47.22 58.24
CA THR A 109 -24.76 46.55 56.95
C THR A 109 -24.03 47.23 55.79
N SER A 110 -23.97 48.57 55.76
CA SER A 110 -23.20 49.32 54.76
C SER A 110 -21.69 49.14 54.90
N TYR A 111 -21.17 49.02 56.12
CA TYR A 111 -19.76 48.68 56.35
C TYR A 111 -19.40 47.29 55.82
N LEU A 112 -20.23 46.28 56.09
CA LEU A 112 -20.04 44.93 55.56
C LEU A 112 -20.11 44.90 54.03
N ALA A 113 -21.06 45.62 53.42
CA ALA A 113 -21.17 45.75 51.98
C ALA A 113 -19.93 46.43 51.35
N LYS A 114 -19.48 47.57 51.90
CA LYS A 114 -18.22 48.23 51.48
C LYS A 114 -17.02 47.30 51.59
N ARG A 115 -16.92 46.54 52.68
CA ARG A 115 -15.83 45.57 52.89
C ARG A 115 -15.86 44.45 51.85
N ARG A 116 -17.04 43.93 51.49
CA ARG A 116 -17.21 42.94 50.41
C ARG A 116 -16.75 43.49 49.07
N ILE A 117 -17.19 44.69 48.69
CA ILE A 117 -16.81 45.34 47.42
C ILE A 117 -15.31 45.61 47.36
N ARG A 118 -14.70 46.17 48.42
CA ARG A 118 -13.24 46.36 48.50
C ARG A 118 -12.46 45.06 48.37
N LYS A 119 -12.96 43.98 48.98
CA LYS A 119 -12.35 42.65 48.83
C LYS A 119 -12.42 42.19 47.38
N LYS A 120 -13.57 42.34 46.72
CA LYS A 120 -13.77 41.97 45.32
C LYS A 120 -12.88 42.78 44.37
N ILE A 121 -12.74 44.09 44.57
CA ILE A 121 -11.79 44.94 43.82
C ILE A 121 -10.35 44.43 44.00
N LYS A 122 -9.94 44.14 45.24
CA LYS A 122 -8.59 43.63 45.53
C LYS A 122 -8.35 42.26 44.88
N GLU A 123 -9.34 41.37 44.89
CA GLU A 123 -9.27 40.06 44.22
C GLU A 123 -9.18 40.23 42.71
N ASN A 124 -10.03 41.05 42.08
CA ASN A 124 -9.97 41.32 40.63
C ASN A 124 -8.65 41.96 40.21
N LYS A 125 -8.10 42.91 40.97
CA LYS A 125 -6.76 43.48 40.71
C LYS A 125 -5.64 42.45 40.87
N ARG A 126 -5.75 41.54 41.86
CA ARG A 126 -4.73 40.52 42.12
C ARG A 126 -4.66 39.46 41.02
N TYR A 127 -5.81 39.07 40.46
CA TYR A 127 -5.90 38.02 39.44
C TYR A 127 -6.10 38.57 38.02
N PHE A 128 -5.88 39.87 37.81
CA PHE A 128 -6.12 40.54 36.53
C PHE A 128 -5.32 39.92 35.39
N ASP A 129 -3.99 39.94 35.51
CA ASP A 129 -3.08 39.41 34.49
C ASP A 129 -3.29 37.90 34.29
N PHE A 130 -3.48 37.17 35.38
CA PHE A 130 -3.75 35.72 35.33
C PHE A 130 -5.01 35.40 34.52
N ARG A 131 -6.10 36.17 34.68
CA ARG A 131 -7.34 35.97 33.91
C ARG A 131 -7.14 36.29 32.42
N ILE A 132 -6.34 37.30 32.10
CA ILE A 132 -6.00 37.65 30.71
C ILE A 132 -5.16 36.55 30.06
N ASP A 133 -4.15 36.04 30.76
CA ASP A 133 -3.30 34.96 30.25
C ASP A 133 -4.09 33.66 30.06
N GLN A 134 -4.96 33.32 31.01
CA GLN A 134 -5.81 32.14 30.95
C GLN A 134 -6.79 32.19 29.78
N ALA A 135 -7.30 33.37 29.40
CA ALA A 135 -8.26 33.53 28.30
C ALA A 135 -7.71 33.10 26.93
N GLY A 136 -6.37 33.07 26.76
CA GLY A 136 -5.70 32.67 25.51
C GLY A 136 -4.93 31.35 25.59
N GLN A 137 -5.01 30.62 26.70
CA GLN A 137 -4.12 29.47 26.95
C GLN A 137 -4.32 28.34 25.92
N GLU A 138 -5.56 27.95 25.63
CA GLU A 138 -5.89 26.91 24.64
C GLU A 138 -5.30 27.23 23.25
N PHE A 139 -5.48 28.48 22.80
CA PHE A 139 -4.94 28.93 21.52
C PHE A 139 -3.41 29.02 21.52
N THR A 140 -2.79 29.31 22.67
CA THR A 140 -1.33 29.36 22.81
C THR A 140 -0.73 27.96 22.67
N GLU A 141 -1.37 26.93 23.21
CA GLU A 141 -0.95 25.53 23.04
C GLU A 141 -1.06 25.07 21.58
N LEU A 142 -2.15 25.42 20.90
CA LEU A 142 -2.31 25.17 19.47
C LEU A 142 -1.26 25.92 18.64
N LEU A 143 -1.01 27.19 18.94
CA LEU A 143 0.02 28.00 18.28
C LEU A 143 1.39 27.36 18.42
N ALA A 144 1.74 26.84 19.60
CA ALA A 144 3.01 26.17 19.82
C ALA A 144 3.14 24.90 18.96
N LYS A 145 2.08 24.09 18.84
CA LYS A 145 2.05 22.90 17.97
C LYS A 145 2.25 23.27 16.50
N CYS A 146 1.46 24.23 15.98
CA CYS A 146 1.56 24.68 14.60
C CYS A 146 2.95 25.27 14.32
N THR A 147 3.47 26.11 15.22
CA THR A 147 4.80 26.71 15.11
C THR A 147 5.90 25.65 15.07
N ASN A 148 5.86 24.67 15.98
CA ASN A 148 6.86 23.59 16.02
C ASN A 148 6.84 22.77 14.72
N ARG A 149 5.65 22.44 14.21
CA ARG A 149 5.52 21.72 12.93
C ARG A 149 6.02 22.55 11.75
N TYR A 150 5.67 23.83 11.69
CA TYR A 150 6.13 24.76 10.66
C TYR A 150 7.66 24.89 10.65
N GLN A 151 8.27 25.07 11.81
CA GLN A 151 9.74 25.13 11.95
C GLN A 151 10.41 23.81 11.57
N TYR A 152 9.79 22.67 11.91
CA TYR A 152 10.27 21.37 11.48
C TYR A 152 10.28 21.25 9.95
N ILE A 153 9.20 21.64 9.26
CA ILE A 153 9.13 21.59 7.80
C ILE A 153 10.17 22.51 7.15
N ILE A 154 10.38 23.71 7.69
CA ILE A 154 11.40 24.64 7.17
C ILE A 154 12.81 24.06 7.32
N SER A 155 13.13 23.51 8.47
CA SER A 155 14.49 23.02 8.78
C SER A 155 14.78 21.64 8.19
N HIS A 156 13.76 20.82 7.97
CA HIS A 156 13.89 19.40 7.63
C HIS A 156 12.87 18.97 6.57
N PHE A 157 12.71 19.76 5.50
CA PHE A 157 11.71 19.51 4.45
C PHE A 157 11.76 18.08 3.90
N GLU A 158 12.94 17.62 3.47
CA GLU A 158 13.12 16.26 2.92
C GLU A 158 12.69 15.18 3.92
N LYS A 159 13.00 15.33 5.21
CA LYS A 159 12.58 14.37 6.24
C LYS A 159 11.07 14.38 6.44
N ALA A 160 10.42 15.54 6.33
CA ALA A 160 8.97 15.64 6.40
C ALA A 160 8.30 14.92 5.21
N VAL A 161 8.89 15.05 4.01
CA VAL A 161 8.46 14.32 2.80
C VAL A 161 8.68 12.82 2.96
N ASP A 162 9.84 12.39 3.46
CA ASP A 162 10.14 10.98 3.73
C ASP A 162 9.16 10.37 4.73
N GLN A 163 8.87 11.06 5.84
CA GLN A 163 7.89 10.62 6.85
C GLN A 163 6.49 10.49 6.26
N SER A 164 6.09 11.46 5.44
CA SER A 164 4.76 11.48 4.81
C SER A 164 4.60 10.37 3.77
N SER A 165 5.65 10.10 2.98
CA SER A 165 5.63 9.11 1.89
C SER A 165 5.97 7.68 2.32
N LEU A 166 6.44 7.49 3.56
CA LEU A 166 6.98 6.22 4.07
C LEU A 166 6.09 5.02 3.79
N SER A 167 4.80 5.10 4.11
CA SER A 167 3.86 3.99 3.95
C SER A 167 3.68 3.56 2.49
N GLN A 168 3.55 4.53 1.59
CA GLN A 168 3.39 4.28 0.14
C GLN A 168 4.68 3.73 -0.47
N LEU A 169 5.84 4.28 -0.09
CA LEU A 169 7.14 3.79 -0.55
C LEU A 169 7.41 2.38 -0.03
N GLN A 170 7.09 2.08 1.23
CA GLN A 170 7.25 0.74 1.79
C GLN A 170 6.41 -0.31 1.05
N ASP A 171 5.16 0.00 0.69
CA ASP A 171 4.34 -0.93 -0.10
C ASP A 171 4.89 -1.10 -1.52
N LEU A 172 5.31 -0.02 -2.17
CA LEU A 172 5.93 -0.07 -3.50
C LEU A 172 7.21 -0.91 -3.50
N ASP A 173 8.10 -0.68 -2.54
CA ASP A 173 9.37 -1.38 -2.38
C ASP A 173 9.15 -2.86 -2.03
N ARG A 174 8.15 -3.17 -1.20
CA ARG A 174 7.73 -4.53 -0.89
C ARG A 174 7.28 -5.27 -2.16
N LYS A 175 6.41 -4.65 -2.96
CA LYS A 175 5.94 -5.24 -4.24
C LYS A 175 7.10 -5.51 -5.18
N LYS A 176 8.02 -4.55 -5.32
CA LYS A 176 9.22 -4.72 -6.14
C LYS A 176 10.05 -5.92 -5.70
N ARG A 177 10.34 -6.04 -4.40
CA ARG A 177 11.15 -7.15 -3.86
C ARG A 177 10.54 -8.51 -4.18
N VAL A 178 9.25 -8.68 -3.93
CA VAL A 178 8.54 -9.95 -4.20
C VAL A 178 8.54 -10.27 -5.70
N ILE A 179 8.41 -9.27 -6.57
CA ILE A 179 8.47 -9.46 -8.03
C ILE A 179 9.89 -9.84 -8.48
N GLU A 180 10.92 -9.27 -7.87
CA GLU A 180 12.32 -9.60 -8.17
C GLU A 180 12.66 -11.06 -7.81
N GLU A 181 12.03 -11.64 -6.78
CA GLU A 181 12.18 -13.06 -6.42
C GLU A 181 11.72 -14.02 -7.53
N VAL A 182 10.70 -13.63 -8.32
CA VAL A 182 10.14 -14.45 -9.41
C VAL A 182 10.63 -14.03 -10.79
N ASN A 183 11.68 -13.20 -10.87
CA ASN A 183 12.13 -12.62 -12.13
C ASN A 183 12.52 -13.70 -13.17
N SER A 184 13.08 -14.83 -12.72
CA SER A 184 13.34 -15.98 -13.60
C SER A 184 12.07 -16.55 -14.23
N SER A 185 11.01 -16.74 -13.44
CA SER A 185 9.71 -17.22 -13.92
C SER A 185 9.03 -16.17 -14.82
N ILE A 186 9.25 -14.88 -14.61
CA ILE A 186 8.78 -13.82 -15.52
C ILE A 186 9.37 -14.01 -16.92
N TYR A 187 10.68 -14.26 -17.03
CA TYR A 187 11.30 -14.53 -18.34
C TYR A 187 10.78 -15.82 -18.98
N GLY A 188 10.54 -16.87 -18.19
CA GLY A 188 9.87 -18.09 -18.65
C GLY A 188 8.48 -17.79 -19.23
N ALA A 189 7.67 -17.04 -18.49
CA ALA A 189 6.33 -16.63 -18.90
C ALA A 189 6.33 -15.77 -20.17
N ILE A 190 7.35 -14.94 -20.40
CA ILE A 190 7.50 -14.19 -21.65
C ILE A 190 7.74 -15.15 -22.83
N GLY A 191 8.60 -16.16 -22.63
CA GLY A 191 8.87 -17.19 -23.64
C GLY A 191 7.61 -17.98 -24.00
N GLU A 192 6.96 -18.56 -23.00
CA GLU A 192 5.70 -19.29 -23.13
C GLU A 192 4.62 -18.43 -23.82
N GLN A 193 4.47 -17.17 -23.41
CA GLN A 193 3.47 -16.28 -23.99
C GLN A 193 3.73 -15.96 -25.47
N LYS A 194 5.00 -15.89 -25.91
CA LYS A 194 5.34 -15.69 -27.32
C LYS A 194 4.92 -16.89 -28.16
N VAL A 195 5.15 -18.10 -27.68
CA VAL A 195 4.72 -19.34 -28.35
C VAL A 195 3.21 -19.37 -28.48
N VAL A 196 2.48 -19.11 -27.39
CA VAL A 196 1.01 -19.07 -27.43
C VAL A 196 0.50 -18.07 -28.45
N ARG A 197 1.05 -16.85 -28.49
CA ARG A 197 0.62 -15.82 -29.47
C ARG A 197 0.85 -16.24 -30.91
N GLU A 198 1.96 -16.92 -31.19
CA GLU A 198 2.25 -17.39 -32.54
C GLU A 198 1.29 -18.52 -32.94
N LEU A 199 1.10 -19.50 -32.06
CA LEU A 199 0.22 -20.64 -32.32
C LEU A 199 -1.27 -20.27 -32.34
N GLN A 200 -1.66 -19.17 -31.69
CA GLN A 200 -3.02 -18.61 -31.78
C GLN A 200 -3.41 -18.17 -33.19
N ASN A 201 -2.43 -17.87 -34.05
CA ASN A 201 -2.68 -17.45 -35.44
C ASN A 201 -3.11 -18.62 -36.35
N LEU A 202 -3.03 -19.87 -35.88
CA LEU A 202 -3.45 -21.06 -36.64
C LEU A 202 -4.98 -21.17 -36.77
N SER A 203 -5.46 -22.02 -37.68
CA SER A 203 -6.90 -22.29 -37.85
C SER A 203 -7.49 -22.97 -36.60
N ASP A 204 -8.81 -23.03 -36.53
CA ASP A 204 -9.57 -23.74 -35.49
C ASP A 204 -9.45 -25.27 -35.57
N ASP A 205 -8.85 -25.82 -36.62
CA ASP A 205 -8.45 -27.24 -36.69
C ASP A 205 -7.29 -27.58 -35.73
N TYR A 206 -6.68 -26.57 -35.11
CA TYR A 206 -5.58 -26.71 -34.17
C TYR A 206 -6.08 -26.48 -32.74
N ILE A 207 -5.65 -27.34 -31.83
CA ILE A 207 -5.94 -27.24 -30.40
C ILE A 207 -4.62 -27.11 -29.65
N LEU A 208 -4.46 -26.02 -28.91
CA LEU A 208 -3.31 -25.77 -28.06
C LEU A 208 -3.70 -25.97 -26.59
N ILE A 209 -3.01 -26.88 -25.91
CA ILE A 209 -3.17 -27.10 -24.47
C ILE A 209 -1.89 -26.65 -23.77
N ASN A 210 -1.98 -25.58 -22.98
CA ASN A 210 -0.86 -25.07 -22.21
C ASN A 210 -0.73 -25.80 -20.87
N ASP A 211 0.50 -25.88 -20.36
CA ASP A 211 0.83 -26.42 -19.03
C ASP A 211 0.22 -27.81 -18.79
N PHE A 212 0.29 -28.66 -19.81
CA PHE A 212 -0.30 -29.98 -19.80
C PHE A 212 0.43 -30.86 -18.78
N THR A 213 -0.31 -31.37 -17.80
CA THR A 213 0.23 -32.24 -16.75
C THR A 213 -0.54 -33.55 -16.73
N CYS A 214 0.18 -34.67 -16.64
CA CYS A 214 -0.43 -35.99 -16.54
C CYS A 214 0.29 -36.83 -15.49
N SER A 215 -0.51 -37.60 -14.72
CA SER A 215 -0.03 -38.49 -13.67
C SER A 215 -0.42 -39.93 -13.98
N PHE A 216 0.47 -40.88 -13.70
CA PHE A 216 0.33 -42.29 -14.04
C PHE A 216 0.32 -43.17 -12.80
N GLN A 217 -0.73 -43.98 -12.67
CA GLN A 217 -0.89 -45.00 -11.64
C GLN A 217 -1.40 -46.29 -12.32
N PRO A 218 -0.57 -47.35 -12.45
CA PRO A 218 0.82 -47.45 -12.01
C PRO A 218 1.77 -46.58 -12.88
N PRO A 219 2.98 -46.25 -12.39
CA PRO A 219 3.97 -45.49 -13.15
C PRO A 219 4.43 -46.20 -14.43
N ILE A 220 4.67 -45.45 -15.51
CA ILE A 220 5.14 -46.00 -16.80
C ILE A 220 6.64 -46.29 -16.74
N TYR A 221 7.05 -47.53 -17.00
CA TYR A 221 8.48 -47.88 -17.07
C TYR A 221 9.14 -47.39 -18.37
N TYR A 222 10.14 -46.52 -18.24
CA TYR A 222 10.93 -45.94 -19.32
C TYR A 222 12.29 -46.63 -19.41
N ARG A 223 12.40 -47.60 -20.33
CA ARG A 223 13.57 -48.48 -20.49
C ARG A 223 14.86 -47.73 -20.81
N GLN A 224 14.79 -46.70 -21.66
CA GLN A 224 15.99 -45.95 -22.10
C GLN A 224 16.64 -45.17 -20.95
N GLY A 225 15.84 -44.66 -20.01
CA GLY A 225 16.32 -43.97 -18.81
C GLY A 225 16.37 -44.84 -17.56
N ASN A 226 16.04 -46.13 -17.67
CA ASN A 226 15.91 -47.07 -16.54
C ASN A 226 15.13 -46.50 -15.35
N GLU A 227 13.97 -45.89 -15.61
CA GLU A 227 13.20 -45.17 -14.59
C GLU A 227 11.69 -45.36 -14.74
N HIS A 228 10.96 -45.04 -13.68
CA HIS A 228 9.49 -45.03 -13.67
C HIS A 228 8.94 -43.61 -13.75
N ILE A 229 8.18 -43.33 -14.81
CA ILE A 229 7.50 -42.06 -15.04
C ILE A 229 6.20 -42.06 -14.24
N LYS A 230 6.20 -41.32 -13.13
CA LYS A 230 5.00 -41.05 -12.33
C LYS A 230 4.18 -39.91 -12.88
N THR A 231 4.85 -38.87 -13.37
CA THR A 231 4.23 -37.66 -13.91
C THR A 231 5.05 -37.13 -15.09
N ILE A 232 4.35 -36.38 -15.95
CA ILE A 232 4.93 -35.53 -16.98
C ILE A 232 4.27 -34.15 -16.91
N GLN A 233 5.04 -33.14 -17.27
CA GLN A 233 4.58 -31.77 -17.50
C GLN A 233 5.14 -31.34 -18.85
N ILE A 234 4.30 -30.69 -19.66
CA ILE A 234 4.60 -30.21 -21.00
C ILE A 234 4.17 -28.76 -21.07
N ASP A 235 5.06 -27.87 -21.49
CA ASP A 235 4.75 -26.42 -21.55
C ASP A 235 3.58 -26.17 -22.52
N HIS A 236 3.64 -26.74 -23.73
CA HIS A 236 2.62 -26.60 -24.76
C HIS A 236 2.43 -27.90 -25.56
N LEU A 237 1.19 -28.39 -25.61
CA LEU A 237 0.79 -29.52 -26.46
C LEU A 237 -0.12 -29.02 -27.58
N LEU A 238 0.34 -29.12 -28.82
CA LEU A 238 -0.42 -28.71 -30.00
C LEU A 238 -0.93 -29.94 -30.75
N ILE A 239 -2.25 -30.05 -30.85
CA ILE A 239 -2.93 -31.08 -31.64
C ILE A 239 -3.31 -30.46 -32.97
N SER A 240 -2.95 -31.11 -34.08
CA SER A 240 -3.28 -30.67 -35.43
C SER A 240 -3.67 -31.84 -36.33
N PRO A 241 -4.20 -31.56 -37.55
CA PRO A 241 -4.48 -32.62 -38.53
C PRO A 241 -3.23 -33.44 -38.93
N ALA A 242 -2.03 -32.88 -38.79
CA ALA A 242 -0.78 -33.57 -39.11
C ALA A 242 -0.24 -34.43 -37.94
N GLY A 243 -0.74 -34.23 -36.72
CA GLY A 243 -0.29 -34.99 -35.55
C GLY A 243 -0.27 -34.17 -34.26
N VAL A 244 0.41 -34.70 -33.24
CA VAL A 244 0.57 -34.08 -31.93
C VAL A 244 2.00 -33.59 -31.75
N PHE A 245 2.15 -32.31 -31.43
CA PHE A 245 3.43 -31.63 -31.29
C PHE A 245 3.64 -31.22 -29.83
N LEU A 246 4.81 -31.56 -29.31
CA LEU A 246 5.25 -31.20 -27.96
C LEU A 246 6.22 -30.03 -28.08
N ILE A 247 5.86 -28.89 -27.51
CA ILE A 247 6.62 -27.65 -27.62
C ILE A 247 7.03 -27.22 -26.21
N GLU A 248 8.34 -27.19 -25.99
CA GLU A 248 8.95 -26.75 -24.74
C GLU A 248 9.57 -25.36 -24.91
N THR A 249 9.40 -24.53 -23.89
CA THR A 249 10.03 -23.22 -23.80
C THR A 249 11.06 -23.22 -22.71
N LYS A 250 12.28 -22.83 -23.06
CA LYS A 250 13.39 -22.72 -22.11
C LYS A 250 14.19 -21.48 -22.44
N ASN A 251 14.78 -20.88 -21.40
CA ASN A 251 15.74 -19.81 -21.57
C ASN A 251 17.11 -20.42 -21.90
N TRP A 252 17.37 -20.66 -23.18
CA TRP A 252 18.55 -21.37 -23.65
C TRP A 252 19.84 -20.57 -23.44
N SER A 253 20.80 -21.16 -22.74
CA SER A 253 22.19 -20.70 -22.64
C SER A 253 23.14 -21.91 -22.75
N GLU A 254 24.41 -21.70 -23.10
CA GLU A 254 25.41 -22.79 -23.11
C GLU A 254 25.52 -23.47 -21.73
N LYS A 255 25.30 -22.73 -20.65
CA LYS A 255 25.28 -23.27 -19.28
C LYS A 255 24.06 -24.15 -18.99
N SER A 256 22.89 -23.84 -19.57
CA SER A 256 21.66 -24.63 -19.36
C SER A 256 21.60 -25.89 -20.23
N LEU A 257 22.35 -25.94 -21.33
CA LEU A 257 22.53 -27.15 -22.14
C LEU A 257 23.41 -28.18 -21.43
N ASN A 258 24.40 -27.70 -20.66
CA ASN A 258 25.40 -28.51 -19.98
C ASN A 258 25.08 -28.73 -18.48
N SER A 259 23.94 -28.26 -17.97
CA SER A 259 23.60 -28.39 -16.56
C SER A 259 23.13 -29.82 -16.23
N VAL A 260 23.90 -30.49 -15.36
CA VAL A 260 23.66 -31.89 -14.93
C VAL A 260 22.55 -31.99 -13.87
N ASN A 261 22.12 -30.86 -13.28
CA ASN A 261 21.49 -30.91 -11.96
C ASN A 261 20.01 -31.31 -11.89
N LEU A 262 19.22 -31.41 -12.97
CA LEU A 262 17.78 -31.77 -12.88
C LEU A 262 17.21 -32.50 -14.12
N ARG A 263 18.00 -33.36 -14.77
CA ARG A 263 17.79 -33.87 -16.15
C ARG A 263 17.93 -32.76 -17.20
N SER A 264 18.57 -33.07 -18.31
CA SER A 264 18.70 -32.11 -19.40
C SER A 264 17.33 -31.80 -20.04
N PRO A 265 17.12 -30.62 -20.64
CA PRO A 265 15.89 -30.33 -21.40
C PRO A 265 15.56 -31.41 -22.44
N ILE A 266 16.60 -32.02 -23.03
CA ILE A 266 16.48 -33.09 -24.02
C ILE A 266 15.87 -34.36 -23.38
N GLU A 267 16.31 -34.73 -22.18
CA GLU A 267 15.78 -35.89 -21.45
C GLU A 267 14.32 -35.67 -21.03
N GLN A 268 13.96 -34.45 -20.62
CA GLN A 268 12.58 -34.09 -20.28
C GLN A 268 11.65 -34.28 -21.49
N ILE A 269 12.05 -33.78 -22.66
CA ILE A 269 11.30 -33.97 -23.91
C ILE A 269 11.19 -35.46 -24.27
N LYS A 270 12.29 -36.22 -24.23
CA LYS A 270 12.27 -37.67 -24.57
C LYS A 270 11.33 -38.45 -23.65
N ARG A 271 11.37 -38.17 -22.36
CA ARG A 271 10.51 -38.79 -21.34
C ARG A 271 9.05 -38.45 -21.57
N ALA A 272 8.74 -37.16 -21.78
CA ALA A 272 7.38 -36.69 -22.02
C ALA A 272 6.81 -37.27 -23.32
N SER A 273 7.60 -37.28 -24.41
CA SER A 273 7.23 -37.88 -25.69
C SER A 273 6.95 -39.38 -25.57
N PHE A 274 7.77 -40.14 -24.81
CA PHE A 274 7.52 -41.57 -24.61
C PHE A 274 6.22 -41.82 -23.83
N ALA A 275 5.98 -41.06 -22.76
CA ALA A 275 4.75 -41.18 -21.98
C ALA A 275 3.51 -40.81 -22.82
N LEU A 276 3.59 -39.74 -23.61
CA LEU A 276 2.52 -39.34 -24.52
C LEU A 276 2.26 -40.39 -25.61
N PHE A 277 3.32 -40.95 -26.21
CA PHE A 277 3.19 -42.06 -27.15
C PHE A 277 2.49 -43.26 -26.51
N LYS A 278 2.80 -43.57 -25.24
CA LYS A 278 2.11 -44.63 -24.50
C LYS A 278 0.64 -44.31 -24.28
N ILE A 279 0.28 -43.08 -23.95
CA ILE A 279 -1.13 -42.65 -23.83
C ILE A 279 -1.85 -42.86 -25.18
N LEU A 280 -1.28 -42.36 -26.28
CA LEU A 280 -1.90 -42.40 -27.61
C LEU A 280 -1.96 -43.81 -28.22
N SER A 281 -0.92 -44.62 -28.03
CA SER A 281 -0.85 -45.98 -28.56
C SER A 281 -1.64 -47.00 -27.73
N ALA A 282 -1.97 -46.66 -26.49
CA ALA A 282 -2.76 -47.49 -25.59
C ALA A 282 -4.27 -47.43 -25.90
N GLY A 283 -4.68 -47.22 -27.16
CA GLY A 283 -6.08 -47.20 -27.64
C GLY A 283 -6.91 -48.48 -27.39
N GLY A 284 -6.49 -49.34 -26.45
CA GLY A 284 -7.22 -50.50 -25.91
C GLY A 284 -7.10 -50.67 -24.37
N LEU A 285 -6.60 -49.69 -23.61
CA LEU A 285 -6.65 -49.69 -22.12
C LEU A 285 -7.85 -48.87 -21.64
N SER A 286 -9.05 -49.30 -22.04
CA SER A 286 -10.35 -48.69 -21.75
C SER A 286 -10.79 -48.73 -20.27
N SER A 287 -9.88 -48.93 -19.30
CA SER A 287 -10.29 -48.99 -17.88
C SER A 287 -9.27 -48.49 -16.86
N THR A 288 -8.09 -47.99 -17.27
CA THR A 288 -7.05 -47.55 -16.31
C THR A 288 -6.44 -46.18 -16.57
N LEU A 289 -6.61 -45.59 -17.75
CA LEU A 289 -6.24 -44.20 -18.00
C LEU A 289 -7.51 -43.36 -17.91
N VAL A 290 -7.81 -42.87 -16.71
CA VAL A 290 -9.00 -42.05 -16.47
C VAL A 290 -8.74 -40.62 -16.96
N LEU A 291 -8.64 -40.46 -18.29
CA LEU A 291 -8.56 -39.14 -18.97
C LEU A 291 -9.74 -38.23 -18.61
N ASN A 292 -10.86 -38.82 -18.16
CA ASN A 292 -12.06 -38.12 -17.69
C ASN A 292 -11.97 -37.62 -16.22
N GLU A 293 -11.06 -38.15 -15.40
CA GLU A 293 -10.82 -37.71 -14.01
C GLU A 293 -9.53 -36.86 -13.88
N HIS A 294 -8.80 -36.72 -14.98
CA HIS A 294 -7.64 -35.84 -15.01
C HIS A 294 -8.10 -34.38 -15.13
N HIS A 295 -7.75 -33.58 -14.13
CA HIS A 295 -7.78 -32.14 -14.24
C HIS A 295 -6.76 -31.75 -15.32
N TRP A 296 -7.27 -31.27 -16.46
CA TRP A 296 -6.44 -30.77 -17.55
C TRP A 296 -5.79 -29.42 -17.22
N GLY A 297 -5.98 -28.89 -16.01
CA GLY A 297 -5.59 -27.55 -15.57
C GLY A 297 -6.65 -26.99 -14.64
#